data_AF-A0A1F9FQE1-F1
#
_entry.id   AF-A0A1F9FQE1-F1
#
_cell.length_a   1.000
_cell.length_b   1.000
_cell.length_c   1.000
_cell.angle_alpha   90.00
_cell.angle_beta   90.00
_cell.angle_gamma   90.00
#
_symmetry.space_group_name_H-M   'P 1'
#
loop_
_entity.id
_entity.type
_entity.pdbx_description
1 polymer ?
#
loop_
_entity_poly.entity_id
_entity_poly.type
_entity_poly.pdbx_seq_one_letter_code
_entity_poly.pdbx_strand_id
1 'polypeptide(L)'
;MPTSVHLPPPLLKALDKRAKELRVSRNSLIVQAVERELGGAPRGWPAGFFESLAADVDGELRATIDETMAVVSARRLSKKAPEL
;
A
#
# COMPACT_ATOMS: atom_id res chain seq x y z
N MET A 1 15.26 -4.78 -10.60
CA MET A 1 16.69 -4.74 -10.22
C MET A 1 16.91 -5.83 -9.17
N PRO A 2 17.81 -6.81 -9.36
CA PRO A 2 18.04 -7.85 -8.36
C PRO A 2 18.69 -7.23 -7.11
N THR A 3 18.24 -7.64 -5.92
CA THR A 3 18.82 -7.21 -4.64
C THR A 3 19.73 -8.30 -4.11
N SER A 4 20.98 -7.95 -3.80
CA SER A 4 21.95 -8.88 -3.22
C SER A 4 22.01 -8.70 -1.72
N VAL A 5 21.74 -9.77 -0.96
CA VAL A 5 21.79 -9.77 0.51
C VAL A 5 22.74 -10.86 0.98
N HIS A 6 23.60 -10.54 1.96
CA HIS A 6 24.49 -11.54 2.54
C HIS A 6 23.74 -12.38 3.57
N LEU A 7 23.68 -13.70 3.34
CA LEU A 7 23.08 -14.66 4.24
C LEU A 7 24.15 -15.65 4.72
N PRO A 8 24.31 -15.85 6.05
CA PRO A 8 25.26 -16.84 6.57
C PRO A 8 24.99 -18.25 6.02
N PRO A 9 26.04 -19.06 5.73
CA PRO A 9 25.86 -20.39 5.16
C PRO A 9 24.90 -21.31 5.95
N PRO A 10 24.88 -21.31 7.30
CA PRO A 10 23.92 -22.11 8.06
C PRO A 10 22.45 -21.70 7.80
N LEU A 11 22.20 -20.39 7.68
CA LEU A 11 20.86 -19.86 7.43
C LEU A 11 20.37 -20.19 6.02
N LEU A 12 21.28 -20.12 5.04
CA LEU A 12 20.98 -20.47 3.66
C LEU A 12 20.61 -21.94 3.52
N LYS A 13 21.32 -22.85 4.21
CA LYS A 13 20.97 -24.27 4.29
C LYS A 13 19.59 -24.51 4.90
N ALA A 14 19.25 -23.78 5.96
CA ALA A 14 17.93 -23.88 6.60
C ALA A 14 16.81 -23.38 5.68
N LEU A 15 17.02 -22.27 4.96
CA LEU A 15 16.08 -21.73 3.97
C LEU A 15 15.84 -22.72 2.82
N ASP A 16 16.91 -23.31 2.28
CA ASP A 16 16.81 -24.29 1.18
C ASP A 16 16.04 -25.54 1.61
N LYS A 17 16.31 -26.05 2.83
CA LYS A 17 15.56 -27.19 3.40
C LYS A 17 14.07 -26.85 3.53
N ARG A 18 13.75 -25.68 4.09
CA ARG A 18 12.37 -25.25 4.31
C ARG A 18 11.62 -25.00 3.00
N ALA A 19 12.29 -24.39 2.02
CA ALA A 19 11.72 -24.15 0.70
C ALA A 19 11.38 -25.47 -0.02
N LYS A 20 12.25 -26.49 0.12
CA LYS A 20 12.00 -27.84 -0.41
C LYS A 20 10.81 -28.53 0.24
N GLU A 21 10.69 -28.46 1.57
CA GLU A 21 9.52 -28.99 2.30
C GLU A 21 8.20 -28.35 1.84
N LEU A 22 8.24 -27.03 1.59
CA LEU A 22 7.08 -26.25 1.14
C LEU A 22 6.85 -26.28 -0.39
N ARG A 23 7.72 -26.95 -1.15
CA ARG A 23 7.70 -26.97 -2.63
C ARG A 23 7.64 -25.58 -3.29
N VAL A 24 8.35 -24.61 -2.72
CA VAL A 24 8.49 -23.24 -3.26
C VAL A 24 9.95 -22.92 -3.54
N SER A 25 10.20 -21.86 -4.33
CA SER A 25 11.57 -21.37 -4.51
C SER A 25 12.07 -20.70 -3.22
N ARG A 26 13.39 -20.76 -2.98
CA ARG A 26 14.03 -20.01 -1.87
C ARG A 26 13.65 -18.54 -1.91
N ASN A 27 13.65 -17.91 -3.10
CA ASN A 27 13.29 -16.51 -3.24
C ASN A 27 11.85 -16.24 -2.80
N SER A 28 10.89 -17.10 -3.17
CA SER A 28 9.50 -16.98 -2.72
C SER A 28 9.38 -17.06 -1.21
N LEU A 29 10.09 -18.00 -0.57
CA LEU A 29 10.14 -18.11 0.89
C LEU A 29 10.73 -16.85 1.56
N ILE A 30 11.83 -16.31 1.02
CA ILE A 30 12.44 -15.08 1.53
C ILE A 30 11.48 -13.89 1.42
N VAL A 31 10.87 -13.70 0.26
CA VAL A 31 9.91 -12.61 0.04
C VAL A 31 8.74 -12.73 1.00
N GLN A 32 8.11 -13.90 1.13
CA GLN A 32 6.99 -14.10 2.06
C GLN A 32 7.37 -13.85 3.52
N ALA A 33 8.57 -14.25 3.93
CA ALA A 33 9.05 -14.01 5.28
C ALA A 33 9.26 -12.51 5.54
N VAL A 34 9.87 -11.80 4.59
CA VAL A 34 10.05 -10.35 4.65
C VAL A 34 8.71 -9.63 4.63
N GLU A 35 7.78 -10.04 3.77
CA GLU A 35 6.43 -9.45 3.71
C GLU A 35 5.63 -9.70 4.98
N ARG A 36 5.77 -10.86 5.62
CA ARG A 36 5.14 -11.12 6.92
C ARG A 36 5.72 -10.24 8.02
N GLU A 37 7.05 -10.07 8.03
CA GLU A 37 7.75 -9.24 9.03
C GLU A 37 7.42 -7.75 8.86
N LEU A 38 7.38 -7.29 7.60
CA LEU A 38 7.01 -5.92 7.26
C LEU A 38 5.49 -5.70 7.29
N GLY A 39 4.71 -6.78 7.20
CA GLY A 39 3.24 -6.82 7.19
C GLY A 39 2.58 -6.63 8.55
N GLY A 40 3.35 -6.31 9.59
CA GLY A 40 2.83 -5.64 10.79
C GLY A 40 2.39 -4.19 10.55
N ALA A 41 2.76 -3.59 9.41
CA ALA A 41 2.17 -2.36 8.92
C ALA A 41 1.27 -2.66 7.71
N PRO A 42 -0.03 -2.31 7.75
CA PRO A 42 -0.86 -2.37 6.56
C PRO A 42 -0.19 -1.56 5.43
N ARG A 43 0.03 -2.19 4.27
CA ARG A 43 0.22 -1.46 3.02
C ARG A 43 -1.14 -0.87 2.64
N GLY A 44 -1.50 0.22 3.31
CA GLY A 44 -2.80 0.87 3.20
C GLY A 44 -3.04 1.78 4.39
N TRP A 45 -3.99 2.69 4.24
CA TRP A 45 -4.47 3.49 5.36
C TRP A 45 -5.04 2.57 6.45
N PRO A 46 -4.83 2.87 7.74
CA PRO A 46 -5.42 2.07 8.81
C PRO A 46 -6.94 1.99 8.65
N ALA A 47 -7.53 0.86 9.06
CA ALA A 47 -8.99 0.71 9.02
C ALA A 47 -9.64 1.86 9.80
N GLY A 48 -10.63 2.53 9.21
CA GLY A 48 -11.27 3.69 9.82
C GLY A 48 -10.59 5.04 9.54
N PHE A 49 -9.45 5.08 8.84
CA PHE A 49 -8.70 6.33 8.60
C PHE A 49 -9.51 7.36 7.79
N PHE A 50 -10.19 6.93 6.73
CA PHE A 50 -10.99 7.84 5.92
C PHE A 50 -12.29 8.23 6.61
N GLU A 51 -12.84 7.33 7.43
CA GLU A 51 -13.99 7.57 8.29
C GLU A 51 -13.66 8.59 9.37
N SER A 52 -12.47 8.53 9.98
CA SER A 52 -12.01 9.56 10.91
C SER A 52 -11.76 10.90 10.21
N LEU A 53 -11.19 10.87 9.01
CA LEU A 53 -10.97 12.09 8.23
C LEU A 53 -12.29 12.75 7.82
N ALA A 54 -13.31 11.95 7.50
CA ALA A 54 -14.64 12.46 7.13
C ALA A 54 -15.46 12.94 8.34
N ALA A 55 -15.20 12.42 9.54
CA ALA A 55 -15.91 12.82 10.76
C ALA A 55 -15.62 14.28 11.18
N ASP A 56 -14.43 14.79 10.85
CA ASP A 56 -13.99 16.15 11.19
C ASP A 56 -14.37 17.21 10.14
N VAL A 57 -15.06 16.81 9.06
CA VAL A 57 -15.51 17.75 8.01
C VAL A 57 -16.90 18.26 8.36
N ASP A 58 -16.97 19.52 8.78
CA ASP A 58 -18.25 20.21 8.97
C ASP A 58 -18.94 20.54 7.63
N GLY A 59 -20.23 20.88 7.71
CA GLY A 59 -21.05 21.15 6.53
C GLY A 59 -20.60 22.39 5.74
N GLU A 60 -19.97 23.36 6.39
CA GLU A 60 -19.49 24.60 5.78
C GLU A 60 -18.24 24.35 4.94
N LEU A 61 -17.28 23.59 5.48
CA LEU A 61 -16.09 23.16 4.76
C LEU A 61 -16.45 22.31 3.55
N ARG A 62 -17.45 21.43 3.69
CA ARG A 62 -17.95 20.61 2.58
C ARG A 62 -18.55 21.46 1.46
N ALA A 63 -19.39 22.43 1.79
CA ALA A 63 -19.97 23.36 0.81
C ALA A 63 -18.88 24.17 0.08
N THR A 64 -17.86 24.61 0.81
CA THR A 64 -16.73 25.37 0.25
C THR A 64 -15.91 24.54 -0.74
N ILE A 65 -15.67 23.27 -0.41
CA ILE A 65 -14.97 22.33 -1.31
C ILE A 65 -15.80 22.09 -2.56
N ASP A 66 -17.12 21.87 -2.43
CA ASP A 66 -18.01 21.64 -3.58
C ASP A 66 -18.03 22.85 -4.53
N GLU A 67 -18.11 24.07 -3.99
CA GLU A 67 -18.04 25.30 -4.78
C GLU A 67 -16.68 25.43 -5.50
N THR A 68 -15.59 25.15 -4.80
CA THR A 68 -14.23 25.19 -5.37
C THR A 68 -14.09 24.18 -6.51
N MET A 69 -14.59 22.97 -6.33
CA MET A 69 -14.55 21.91 -7.34
C MET A 69 -15.45 22.21 -8.54
N ALA A 70 -16.60 22.87 -8.33
CA ALA A 70 -17.44 23.38 -9.41
C ALA A 70 -16.69 24.40 -10.29
N VAL A 71 -15.96 25.35 -9.68
CA VAL A 71 -15.15 26.31 -10.44
C VAL A 71 -14.02 25.63 -11.22
N VAL A 72 -13.31 24.68 -10.59
CA VAL A 72 -12.23 23.93 -11.24
C VAL A 72 -12.77 23.14 -12.42
N SER A 73 -13.89 22.42 -12.25
CA SER A 73 -14.51 21.64 -13.32
C SER A 73 -14.93 22.50 -14.50
N ALA A 74 -15.56 23.65 -14.24
CA ALA A 74 -16.02 24.59 -15.27
C ALA A 74 -14.86 25.20 -16.08
N ARG A 75 -13.68 25.34 -15.48
CA ARG A 75 -12.48 25.91 -16.13
C ARG A 75 -11.54 24.86 -16.72
N ARG A 76 -11.85 23.56 -16.65
CA ARG A 76 -11.01 22.51 -17.27
C ARG A 76 -11.18 22.53 -18.79
N LEU A 77 -10.09 22.88 -19.48
CA LEU A 77 -10.08 23.01 -20.94
C LEU A 77 -9.70 21.72 -21.69
N SER A 78 -8.97 20.78 -21.07
CA SER A 78 -8.34 19.67 -21.82
C SER A 78 -8.63 18.25 -21.31
N LYS A 79 -9.29 18.06 -20.16
CA LYS A 79 -9.57 16.72 -19.60
C LYS A 79 -10.95 16.68 -18.95
N LYS A 80 -11.76 15.67 -19.30
CA LYS A 80 -13.04 15.37 -18.63
C LYS A 80 -12.85 15.28 -17.12
N ALA A 81 -13.82 15.77 -16.36
CA ALA A 81 -13.80 15.68 -14.90
C ALA A 81 -13.80 14.20 -14.47
N PRO A 82 -13.07 13.83 -13.42
CA PRO A 82 -13.22 12.50 -12.82
C PRO A 82 -14.65 12.36 -12.27
N GLU A 83 -15.24 11.17 -12.39
CA GLU A 83 -16.46 10.83 -11.66
C GLU A 83 -16.08 10.73 -10.18
N LEU A 84 -16.67 11.62 -9.37
CA LEU A 84 -16.55 11.62 -7.91
C LEU A 84 -17.62 10.69 -7.33
#